data_AF-A0A0F7RV39-F1
#
_entry.id   AF-A0A0F7RV39-F1
#
_cell.length_a   1.000
_cell.length_b   1.000
_cell.length_c   1.000
_cell.angle_alpha   90.00
_cell.angle_beta   90.00
_cell.angle_gamma   90.00
#
_symmetry.space_group_name_H-M   'P 1'
#
loop_
_entity.id
_entity.type
_entity.pdbx_description
1 polymer ?
#
loop_
_entity_poly.entity_id
_entity_poly.type
_entity_poly.pdbx_seq_one_letter_code
_entity_poly.pdbx_strand_id
1 'polypeptide(L)'
;MTDTASSSGTSYRQSLNQALHASRILTGALDDELGIQKGSKTTKLGAQHQLENETALNATLSDRLRHAITADNELASFQLHSDPSVATGDLALHLLSLIHTYLVAKKQDIDSRVAVQDERLPALKRKGVQPKEDVGLGVKDIKLVTTLQSLASKWALSTRIKAYDEALFSLAPKGFSQTNKSNDSVKLTSDNRFQEIDEDAEVQQRATARTALNSARTELFNVVERWMSILMSDTSTSATGGPLHSTTDVVTVMLRVGIVDYLSSLLRLGFGPSVMQGAAAAPRSASAPTKDAIQEQTAAATTQLLRFLSTHSVMSALSSVIAHSDAKRGAPSFVKAVSSRLLSAQLLRPDGVRSLFIITFGGSDLAEVAELEGQSDATGTGTAAPGTNSLKRFGQCARLLLTPPQGMPIDVYMPIMLPNLLDILAPNLGAPSTVTPPPQEQMRAAGFVLTRISERHPQLFSQAMQDRVYSKFCPLSKINASVDAGAIADFLYDPFRAYPSTALDAVQLPSGTEARCR
;
A
#
# COMPACT_ATOMS: atom_id res chain seq x y z
N MET A 1 -18.89 -52.71 10.40
CA MET A 1 -18.80 -51.73 9.29
C MET A 1 -17.86 -50.65 9.77
N THR A 2 -16.65 -50.67 9.24
CA THR A 2 -15.51 -49.85 9.66
C THR A 2 -15.57 -48.50 8.96
N ASP A 3 -15.63 -47.43 9.75
CA ASP A 3 -15.41 -46.06 9.31
C ASP A 3 -14.01 -45.93 8.73
N THR A 4 -13.92 -45.85 7.41
CA THR A 4 -12.73 -45.36 6.72
C THR A 4 -12.63 -43.86 6.97
N ALA A 5 -11.92 -43.47 8.03
CA ALA A 5 -11.44 -42.11 8.20
C ALA A 5 -10.60 -41.74 6.97
N SER A 6 -11.05 -40.70 6.26
CA SER A 6 -10.45 -40.16 5.04
C SER A 6 -8.96 -39.87 5.25
N SER A 7 -8.08 -40.57 4.52
CA SER A 7 -6.62 -40.46 4.64
C SER A 7 -6.06 -39.11 4.16
N SER A 8 -6.89 -38.21 3.65
CA SER A 8 -6.49 -36.85 3.25
C SER A 8 -6.57 -35.82 4.39
N GLY A 9 -7.32 -36.09 5.46
CA GLY A 9 -7.55 -35.15 6.58
C GLY A 9 -6.35 -34.98 7.53
N THR A 10 -5.37 -35.87 7.48
CA THR A 10 -4.17 -35.86 8.35
C THR A 10 -2.98 -35.12 7.75
N SER A 11 -2.89 -35.00 6.42
CA SER A 11 -1.71 -34.50 5.72
C SER A 11 -1.44 -33.01 5.97
N TYR A 12 -2.43 -32.13 5.77
CA TYR A 12 -2.21 -30.68 5.92
C TYR A 12 -1.91 -30.26 7.37
N ARG A 13 -2.44 -30.99 8.37
CA ARG A 13 -2.19 -30.70 9.80
C ARG A 13 -0.76 -31.04 10.18
N GLN A 14 -0.25 -32.16 9.68
CA GLN A 14 1.13 -32.55 9.89
C GLN A 14 2.08 -31.57 9.20
N SER A 15 1.84 -31.23 7.93
CA SER A 15 2.65 -30.26 7.20
C SER A 15 2.59 -28.86 7.82
N LEU A 16 1.42 -28.41 8.31
CA LEU A 16 1.30 -27.15 9.05
C LEU A 16 2.14 -27.16 10.34
N ASN A 17 2.11 -28.24 11.11
CA ASN A 17 2.91 -28.36 12.32
C ASN A 17 4.41 -28.41 12.03
N GLN A 18 4.82 -29.06 10.94
CA GLN A 18 6.21 -29.08 10.47
C GLN A 18 6.69 -27.68 10.04
N ALA A 19 5.89 -26.97 9.24
CA ALA A 19 6.18 -25.60 8.84
C ALA A 19 6.26 -24.64 10.05
N LEU A 20 5.35 -24.78 11.04
CA LEU A 20 5.40 -24.01 12.29
C LEU A 20 6.62 -24.38 13.14
N HIS A 21 7.02 -25.65 13.16
CA HIS A 21 8.23 -26.09 13.86
C HIS A 21 9.49 -25.50 13.22
N ALA A 22 9.65 -25.61 11.91
CA ALA A 22 10.73 -24.99 11.15
C ALA A 22 10.77 -23.45 11.37
N SER A 23 9.59 -22.83 11.45
CA SER A 23 9.46 -21.41 11.77
C SER A 23 9.95 -21.04 13.18
N ARG A 24 9.71 -21.89 14.19
CA ARG A 24 10.23 -21.70 15.56
C ARG A 24 11.75 -21.81 15.61
N ILE A 25 12.34 -22.71 14.82
CA ILE A 25 13.80 -22.78 14.66
C ILE A 25 14.34 -21.50 14.04
N LEU A 26 13.76 -21.08 12.91
CA LEU A 26 14.25 -19.91 12.16
C LEU A 26 14.19 -18.61 12.99
N THR A 27 13.14 -18.46 13.78
CA THR A 27 12.94 -17.28 14.65
C THR A 27 13.77 -17.32 15.94
N GLY A 28 14.50 -18.41 16.19
CA GLY A 28 15.37 -18.59 17.36
C GLY A 28 14.64 -18.98 18.64
N ALA A 29 13.37 -19.39 18.56
CA ALA A 29 12.62 -19.86 19.73
C ALA A 29 13.17 -21.16 20.30
N LEU A 30 13.90 -21.94 19.48
CA LEU A 30 14.50 -23.23 19.85
C LEU A 30 16.04 -23.18 19.89
N ASP A 31 16.64 -21.99 19.95
CA ASP A 31 18.12 -21.85 19.95
C ASP A 31 18.77 -22.64 21.09
N ASP A 32 18.20 -22.54 22.29
CA ASP A 32 18.78 -23.16 23.50
C ASP A 32 18.63 -24.69 23.46
N GLU A 33 17.55 -25.20 22.87
CA GLU A 33 17.30 -26.64 22.68
C GLU A 33 18.22 -27.25 21.61
N LEU A 34 18.55 -26.48 20.56
CA LEU A 34 19.41 -26.89 19.46
C LEU A 34 20.89 -26.60 19.71
N GLY A 35 21.24 -26.00 20.86
CA GLY A 35 22.61 -25.64 21.20
C GLY A 35 23.20 -24.53 20.32
N ILE A 36 22.36 -23.71 19.69
CA ILE A 36 22.80 -22.60 18.82
C ILE A 36 23.31 -21.47 19.71
N GLN A 37 24.61 -21.17 19.60
CA GLN A 37 25.23 -20.11 20.39
C GLN A 37 24.80 -18.73 19.89
N LYS A 38 24.14 -17.96 20.76
CA LYS A 38 23.85 -16.55 20.51
C LYS A 38 25.15 -15.75 20.65
N GLY A 39 25.59 -15.09 19.58
CA GLY A 39 26.74 -14.19 19.63
C GLY A 39 26.62 -13.16 20.77
N SER A 40 27.67 -13.00 21.58
CA SER A 40 27.70 -12.00 22.64
C SER A 40 27.72 -10.60 22.00
N LYS A 41 26.63 -9.83 22.16
CA LYS A 41 26.59 -8.44 21.65
C LYS A 41 27.61 -7.60 22.42
N THR A 42 28.70 -7.21 21.77
CA THR A 42 29.62 -6.24 22.35
C THR A 42 29.04 -4.84 22.17
N THR A 43 28.74 -4.13 23.26
CA THR A 43 28.15 -2.78 23.26
C THR A 43 29.14 -1.65 22.94
N LYS A 44 30.37 -1.99 22.56
CA LYS A 44 31.43 -1.01 22.26
C LYS A 44 31.22 -0.41 20.87
N LEU A 45 31.27 0.92 20.76
CA LEU A 45 31.25 1.61 19.47
C LEU A 45 32.60 1.46 18.77
N GLY A 46 32.60 0.86 17.57
CA GLY A 46 33.77 0.78 16.69
C GLY A 46 33.49 -0.10 15.46
N ALA A 47 34.09 0.23 14.32
CA ALA A 47 33.90 -0.51 13.06
C ALA A 47 34.30 -2.00 13.17
N GLN A 48 35.33 -2.29 13.97
CA GLN A 48 35.77 -3.66 14.24
C GLN A 48 34.73 -4.46 15.03
N HIS A 49 34.11 -3.86 16.05
CA HIS A 49 33.03 -4.51 16.82
C HIS A 49 31.73 -4.65 16.01
N GLN A 50 31.46 -3.75 15.06
CA GLN A 50 30.34 -3.91 14.13
C GLN A 50 30.55 -5.13 13.24
N LEU A 51 31.76 -5.31 12.69
CA LEU A 51 32.12 -6.48 11.90
C LEU A 51 32.07 -7.79 12.72
N GLU A 52 32.58 -7.77 13.96
CA GLU A 52 32.49 -8.91 14.88
C GLU A 52 31.03 -9.28 15.21
N ASN A 53 30.16 -8.29 15.44
CA ASN A 53 28.75 -8.53 15.68
C ASN A 53 28.02 -9.05 14.42
N GLU A 54 28.35 -8.53 13.24
CA GLU A 54 27.78 -8.99 11.96
C GLU A 54 28.21 -10.43 11.63
N THR A 55 29.48 -10.76 11.83
CA THR A 55 29.99 -12.13 11.64
C THR A 55 29.35 -13.12 12.62
N ALA A 56 29.23 -12.76 13.90
CA ALA A 56 28.54 -13.59 14.90
C ALA A 56 27.05 -13.77 14.58
N LEU A 57 26.38 -12.71 14.11
CA LEU A 57 25.00 -12.78 13.64
C LEU A 57 24.88 -13.74 12.44
N ASN A 58 25.72 -13.57 11.43
CA ASN A 58 25.71 -14.39 10.21
C ASN A 58 25.98 -15.87 10.51
N ALA A 59 26.87 -16.18 11.46
CA ALA A 59 27.08 -17.55 11.94
C ALA A 59 25.80 -18.11 12.59
N THR A 60 25.19 -17.36 13.50
CA THR A 60 23.93 -17.75 14.18
C THR A 60 22.81 -18.01 13.17
N LEU A 61 22.65 -17.11 12.18
CA LEU A 61 21.63 -17.25 11.13
C LEU A 61 21.88 -18.47 10.25
N SER A 62 23.14 -18.73 9.88
CA SER A 62 23.53 -19.90 9.09
C SER A 62 23.19 -21.21 9.81
N ASP A 63 23.41 -21.28 11.12
CA ASP A 63 23.07 -22.46 11.91
C ASP A 63 21.54 -22.65 12.02
N ARG A 64 20.79 -21.58 12.29
CA ARG A 64 19.32 -21.63 12.30
C ARG A 64 18.74 -22.06 10.94
N LEU A 65 19.28 -21.53 9.84
CA LEU A 65 18.90 -21.91 8.49
C LEU A 65 19.09 -23.41 8.26
N ARG A 66 20.26 -23.94 8.62
CA ARG A 66 20.57 -25.37 8.45
C ARG A 66 19.59 -26.24 9.23
N HIS A 67 19.35 -25.92 10.51
CA HIS A 67 18.41 -26.67 11.34
C HIS A 67 16.97 -26.56 10.85
N ALA A 68 16.53 -25.39 10.40
CA ALA A 68 15.18 -25.18 9.88
C ALA A 68 14.93 -26.00 8.61
N ILE A 69 15.89 -26.03 7.67
CA ILE A 69 15.79 -26.81 6.44
C ILE A 69 15.77 -28.31 6.72
N THR A 70 16.56 -28.79 7.70
CA THR A 70 16.54 -30.22 8.06
C THR A 70 15.27 -30.65 8.78
N ALA A 71 14.48 -29.71 9.32
CA ALA A 71 13.28 -30.03 10.09
C ALA A 71 12.05 -30.33 9.23
N ASP A 72 12.08 -29.98 7.94
CA ASP A 72 10.98 -30.18 7.01
C ASP A 72 11.51 -30.63 5.65
N ASN A 73 11.09 -31.82 5.21
CA ASN A 73 11.55 -32.42 3.95
C ASN A 73 11.15 -31.59 2.73
N GLU A 74 10.08 -30.80 2.81
CA GLU A 74 9.67 -29.90 1.73
C GLU A 74 10.66 -28.74 1.53
N LEU A 75 11.45 -28.42 2.55
CA LEU A 75 12.48 -27.39 2.49
C LEU A 75 13.80 -27.89 1.89
N ALA A 76 13.96 -29.20 1.66
CA ALA A 76 15.20 -29.77 1.13
C ALA A 76 15.54 -29.26 -0.29
N SER A 77 14.52 -28.89 -1.08
CA SER A 77 14.70 -28.28 -2.41
C SER A 77 14.90 -26.76 -2.39
N PHE A 78 14.89 -26.13 -1.19
CA PHE A 78 15.00 -24.69 -1.08
C PHE A 78 16.42 -24.20 -1.43
N GLN A 79 16.52 -23.35 -2.44
CA GLN A 79 17.80 -22.77 -2.86
C GLN A 79 18.22 -21.67 -1.88
N LEU A 80 19.31 -21.92 -1.16
CA LEU A 80 19.92 -20.96 -0.24
C LEU A 80 20.67 -19.87 -1.02
N HIS A 81 20.38 -18.61 -0.69
CA HIS A 81 21.21 -17.49 -1.11
C HIS A 81 22.58 -17.54 -0.40
N SER A 82 23.63 -16.99 -1.02
CA SER A 82 24.98 -16.97 -0.45
C SER A 82 25.09 -16.15 0.84
N ASP A 83 24.35 -15.05 0.91
CA ASP A 83 24.19 -14.22 2.11
C ASP A 83 23.18 -14.86 3.09
N PRO A 84 23.59 -15.22 4.32
CA PRO A 84 22.71 -15.85 5.32
C PRO A 84 21.57 -14.94 5.76
N SER A 85 21.72 -13.62 5.72
CA SER A 85 20.62 -12.69 6.04
C SER A 85 19.52 -12.79 4.98
N VAL A 86 19.89 -12.67 3.70
CA VAL A 86 18.96 -12.79 2.57
C VAL A 86 18.32 -14.18 2.54
N ALA A 87 19.11 -15.23 2.73
CA ALA A 87 18.61 -16.61 2.81
C ALA A 87 17.59 -16.80 3.94
N THR A 88 17.81 -16.17 5.11
CA THR A 88 16.86 -16.20 6.22
C THR A 88 15.56 -15.49 5.88
N GLY A 89 15.64 -14.33 5.22
CA GLY A 89 14.46 -13.62 4.73
C GLY A 89 13.67 -14.42 3.71
N ASP A 90 14.35 -15.06 2.76
CA ASP A 90 13.72 -15.86 1.70
C ASP A 90 13.05 -17.12 2.27
N LEU A 91 13.70 -17.78 3.23
CA LEU A 91 13.12 -18.93 3.92
C LEU A 91 11.92 -18.52 4.76
N ALA A 92 11.98 -17.37 5.46
CA ALA A 92 10.85 -16.86 6.22
C ALA A 92 9.64 -16.59 5.32
N LEU A 93 9.84 -16.00 4.15
CA LEU A 93 8.78 -15.78 3.17
C LEU A 93 8.22 -17.11 2.62
N HIS A 94 9.08 -18.08 2.35
CA HIS A 94 8.65 -19.39 1.88
C HIS A 94 7.81 -20.11 2.93
N LEU A 95 8.22 -20.10 4.20
CA LEU A 95 7.45 -20.64 5.32
C LEU A 95 6.09 -19.93 5.48
N LEU A 96 6.03 -18.61 5.30
CA LEU A 96 4.75 -17.89 5.28
C LEU A 96 3.83 -18.37 4.15
N SER A 97 4.39 -18.64 2.97
CA SER A 97 3.64 -19.20 1.83
C SER A 97 3.12 -20.60 2.13
N LEU A 98 3.92 -21.47 2.74
CA LEU A 98 3.51 -22.82 3.14
C LEU A 98 2.41 -22.76 4.19
N ILE A 99 2.60 -21.98 5.26
CA ILE A 99 1.59 -21.79 6.32
C ILE A 99 0.30 -21.24 5.72
N HIS A 100 0.38 -20.27 4.81
CA HIS A 100 -0.80 -19.73 4.11
C HIS A 100 -1.54 -20.84 3.34
N THR A 101 -0.82 -21.61 2.53
CA THR A 101 -1.39 -22.70 1.73
C THR A 101 -2.08 -23.75 2.61
N TYR A 102 -1.45 -24.13 3.74
CA TYR A 102 -2.03 -25.07 4.70
C TYR A 102 -3.24 -24.51 5.43
N LEU A 103 -3.28 -23.21 5.73
CA LEU A 103 -4.46 -22.56 6.30
C LEU A 103 -5.62 -22.45 5.30
N VAL A 104 -5.32 -22.22 4.02
CA VAL A 104 -6.33 -22.27 2.95
C VAL A 104 -6.92 -23.68 2.85
N ALA A 105 -6.07 -24.72 2.85
CA ALA A 105 -6.51 -26.11 2.86
C ALA A 105 -7.37 -26.44 4.10
N LYS A 106 -6.94 -25.99 5.30
CA LYS A 106 -7.73 -26.12 6.54
C LYS A 106 -9.11 -25.48 6.39
N LYS A 107 -9.22 -24.30 5.79
CA LYS A 107 -10.51 -23.61 5.60
C LYS A 107 -11.47 -24.32 4.65
N GLN A 108 -10.92 -25.03 3.67
CA GLN A 108 -11.70 -25.84 2.73
C GLN A 108 -12.21 -27.14 3.38
N ASP A 109 -11.56 -27.61 4.46
CA ASP A 109 -11.97 -28.79 5.23
C ASP A 109 -13.15 -28.49 6.16
N ILE A 110 -14.32 -29.05 5.85
CA ILE A 110 -15.60 -28.85 6.56
C ILE A 110 -15.51 -29.38 8.00
N ASP A 111 -14.75 -30.45 8.23
CA ASP A 111 -14.63 -31.10 9.55
C ASP A 111 -13.71 -30.34 10.52
N SER A 112 -12.95 -29.36 10.02
CA SER A 112 -12.07 -28.52 10.84
C SER A 112 -12.75 -27.25 11.39
N ARG A 113 -14.00 -27.00 10.99
CA ARG A 113 -14.77 -25.82 11.37
C ARG A 113 -15.38 -26.02 12.75
N VAL A 114 -14.70 -25.50 13.78
CA VAL A 114 -15.25 -25.47 15.14
C VAL A 114 -16.25 -24.31 15.24
N ALA A 115 -17.53 -24.62 15.44
CA ALA A 115 -18.55 -23.63 15.72
C ALA A 115 -18.31 -23.04 17.13
N VAL A 116 -17.84 -21.80 17.20
CA VAL A 116 -17.74 -21.09 18.48
C VAL A 116 -19.13 -20.57 18.86
N GLN A 117 -19.71 -21.13 19.92
CA GLN A 117 -20.82 -20.49 20.62
C GLN A 117 -20.28 -19.27 21.37
N ASP A 118 -20.76 -18.08 20.99
CA ASP A 118 -20.42 -16.83 21.64
C ASP A 118 -21.13 -16.76 23.00
N GLU A 119 -20.45 -17.19 24.08
CA GLU A 119 -21.00 -17.21 25.45
C GLU A 119 -21.26 -15.81 26.06
N ARG A 120 -21.02 -14.72 25.33
CA ARG A 120 -21.14 -13.35 25.86
C ARG A 120 -22.49 -12.65 25.69
N LEU A 121 -23.54 -13.33 25.21
CA LEU A 121 -24.85 -12.71 25.06
C LEU A 121 -25.95 -13.51 25.79
N PRO A 122 -26.66 -12.91 26.77
CA PRO A 122 -27.81 -13.55 27.37
C PRO A 122 -28.91 -13.74 26.31
N ALA A 123 -29.56 -14.89 26.39
CA ALA A 123 -30.48 -15.45 25.42
C ALA A 123 -31.56 -14.46 24.91
N LEU A 124 -31.35 -13.92 23.72
CA LEU A 124 -32.42 -13.35 22.89
C LEU A 124 -32.36 -14.00 21.52
N LYS A 125 -33.38 -14.82 21.25
CA LYS A 125 -33.61 -15.57 20.01
C LYS A 125 -33.38 -14.68 18.77
N ARG A 126 -32.19 -14.79 18.16
CA ARG A 126 -31.95 -14.33 16.79
C ARG A 126 -31.76 -15.55 15.89
N LYS A 127 -32.81 -15.87 15.13
CA LYS A 127 -32.67 -16.64 13.89
C LYS A 127 -31.71 -15.87 12.99
N GLY A 128 -30.57 -16.46 12.63
CA GLY A 128 -29.76 -16.00 11.50
C GLY A 128 -28.39 -15.40 11.78
N VAL A 129 -27.80 -15.57 12.97
CA VAL A 129 -26.36 -15.26 13.16
C VAL A 129 -25.59 -16.57 13.03
N GLN A 130 -24.91 -16.75 11.89
CA GLN A 130 -23.96 -17.85 11.72
C GLN A 130 -22.85 -17.71 12.77
N PRO A 131 -22.49 -18.79 13.49
CA PRO A 131 -21.37 -18.76 14.43
C PRO A 131 -20.08 -18.37 13.71
N LYS A 132 -19.26 -17.53 14.34
CA LYS A 132 -17.97 -17.10 13.79
C LYS A 132 -17.01 -18.30 13.83
N GLU A 133 -16.79 -18.92 12.68
CA GLU A 133 -15.94 -20.12 12.50
C GLU A 133 -14.47 -19.75 12.78
N ASP A 134 -13.88 -20.31 13.85
CA ASP A 134 -12.48 -20.02 14.22
C ASP A 134 -11.53 -21.00 13.53
N VAL A 135 -11.24 -20.73 12.25
CA VAL A 135 -10.26 -21.48 11.44
C VAL A 135 -8.83 -20.96 11.67
N GLY A 136 -8.65 -19.97 12.55
CA GLY A 136 -7.41 -19.24 12.75
C GLY A 136 -6.26 -20.02 13.41
N LEU A 137 -5.10 -19.37 13.45
CA LEU A 137 -3.92 -19.75 14.21
C LEU A 137 -4.08 -19.38 15.69
N GLY A 138 -3.46 -20.14 16.58
CA GLY A 138 -3.39 -19.76 17.99
C GLY A 138 -2.57 -18.48 18.20
N VAL A 139 -2.80 -17.76 19.31
CA VAL A 139 -2.12 -16.48 19.62
C VAL A 139 -0.58 -16.59 19.54
N LYS A 140 -0.01 -17.74 19.96
CA LYS A 140 1.44 -18.00 19.87
C LYS A 140 1.91 -18.10 18.42
N ASP A 141 1.16 -18.80 17.57
CA ASP A 141 1.51 -18.98 16.16
C ASP A 141 1.27 -17.69 15.36
N ILE A 142 0.30 -16.84 15.74
CA ILE A 142 0.15 -15.50 15.17
C ILE A 142 1.38 -14.63 15.47
N LYS A 143 1.91 -14.69 16.70
CA LYS A 143 3.16 -13.99 17.04
C LYS A 143 4.34 -14.52 16.23
N LEU A 144 4.40 -15.83 16.01
CA LEU A 144 5.42 -16.47 15.17
C LEU A 144 5.31 -16.01 13.70
N VAL A 145 4.10 -16.00 13.14
CA VAL A 145 3.86 -15.47 11.78
C VAL A 145 4.22 -13.99 11.69
N THR A 146 3.97 -13.22 12.75
CA THR A 146 4.39 -11.82 12.85
C THR A 146 5.90 -11.68 12.84
N THR A 147 6.64 -12.52 13.58
CA THR A 147 8.11 -12.48 13.55
C THR A 147 8.66 -12.92 12.21
N LEU A 148 8.14 -13.99 11.61
CA LEU A 148 8.50 -14.39 10.23
C LEU A 148 8.29 -13.27 9.23
N GLN A 149 7.16 -12.58 9.33
CA GLN A 149 6.84 -11.46 8.45
C GLN A 149 7.80 -10.30 8.62
N SER A 150 8.20 -9.99 9.86
CA SER A 150 9.23 -8.99 10.14
C SER A 150 10.59 -9.40 9.59
N LEU A 151 10.96 -10.68 9.67
CA LEU A 151 12.19 -11.20 9.08
C LEU A 151 12.17 -11.13 7.55
N ALA A 152 11.07 -11.54 6.91
CA ALA A 152 10.89 -11.45 5.47
C ALA A 152 10.93 -9.99 4.98
N SER A 153 10.24 -9.09 5.67
CA SER A 153 10.22 -7.66 5.32
C SER A 153 11.62 -7.04 5.47
N LYS A 154 12.31 -7.32 6.58
CA LYS A 154 13.65 -6.78 6.86
C LYS A 154 14.75 -7.35 5.98
N TRP A 155 14.79 -8.67 5.77
CA TRP A 155 15.93 -9.31 5.12
C TRP A 155 15.68 -9.72 3.68
N ALA A 156 14.42 -9.99 3.27
CA ALA A 156 14.11 -10.29 1.88
C ALA A 156 13.76 -9.02 1.08
N LEU A 157 12.83 -8.19 1.57
CA LEU A 157 12.40 -6.98 0.88
C LEU A 157 13.37 -5.81 1.07
N SER A 158 13.62 -5.37 2.32
CA SER A 158 14.43 -4.17 2.57
C SER A 158 15.85 -4.28 1.99
N THR A 159 16.50 -5.44 2.09
CA THR A 159 17.82 -5.68 1.48
C THR A 159 17.79 -5.53 -0.05
N ARG A 160 16.76 -6.06 -0.73
CA ARG A 160 16.62 -5.95 -2.19
C ARG A 160 16.16 -4.58 -2.65
N ILE A 161 15.35 -3.88 -1.86
CA ILE A 161 15.04 -2.46 -2.07
C ILE A 161 16.32 -1.64 -2.03
N LYS A 162 17.21 -1.89 -1.05
CA LYS A 162 18.51 -1.19 -0.96
C LYS A 162 19.42 -1.50 -2.15
N ALA A 163 19.53 -2.75 -2.55
CA ALA A 163 20.30 -3.14 -3.73
C ALA A 163 19.75 -2.48 -5.01
N TYR A 164 18.42 -2.42 -5.16
CA TYR A 164 17.77 -1.71 -6.26
C TYR A 164 18.05 -0.20 -6.23
N ASP A 165 17.90 0.45 -5.07
CA ASP A 165 18.14 1.88 -4.92
C ASP A 165 19.63 2.23 -5.14
N GLU A 166 20.56 1.34 -4.76
CA GLU A 166 21.98 1.47 -5.04
C GLU A 166 22.31 1.36 -6.53
N ALA A 167 21.78 0.35 -7.20
CA ALA A 167 21.96 0.18 -8.64
C ALA A 167 21.29 1.32 -9.44
N LEU A 168 20.18 1.87 -8.92
CA LEU A 168 19.54 3.03 -9.51
C LEU A 168 20.36 4.31 -9.28
N PHE A 169 20.94 4.48 -8.10
CA PHE A 169 21.78 5.63 -7.79
C PHE A 169 23.05 5.66 -8.64
N SER A 170 23.68 4.51 -8.90
CA SER A 170 24.85 4.44 -9.79
C SER A 170 24.52 4.81 -11.24
N LEU A 171 23.28 4.51 -11.69
CA LEU A 171 22.81 4.87 -13.03
C LEU A 171 22.34 6.34 -13.13
N ALA A 172 21.62 6.83 -12.10
CA ALA A 172 20.94 8.11 -12.13
C ALA A 172 21.00 8.82 -10.76
N PRO A 173 22.17 9.36 -10.36
CA PRO A 173 22.36 9.97 -9.03
C PRO A 173 21.49 11.21 -8.82
N LYS A 174 21.18 11.95 -9.89
CA LYS A 174 20.26 13.11 -9.88
C LYS A 174 18.81 12.73 -9.53
N GLY A 175 18.47 11.44 -9.59
CA GLY A 175 17.15 10.93 -9.26
C GLY A 175 16.86 10.85 -7.76
N PHE A 176 17.85 11.14 -6.90
CA PHE A 176 17.72 11.10 -5.45
C PHE A 176 17.83 12.50 -4.84
N SER A 177 17.07 12.76 -3.79
CA SER A 177 17.19 14.01 -3.03
C SER A 177 18.44 13.91 -2.16
N GLN A 178 19.58 14.43 -2.63
CA GLN A 178 20.82 14.49 -1.83
C GLN A 178 20.55 15.17 -0.48
N THR A 179 20.66 14.43 0.64
CA THR A 179 20.72 15.01 1.99
C THR A 179 22.14 15.36 2.39
N ASN A 180 23.15 14.84 1.70
CA ASN A 180 24.54 15.25 1.87
C ASN A 180 25.00 16.10 0.69
N LYS A 181 25.07 17.41 0.93
CA LYS A 181 26.11 18.27 0.34
C LYS A 181 27.50 17.84 0.84
N SER A 182 27.86 16.56 0.77
CA SER A 182 29.26 16.17 0.97
C SER A 182 29.99 16.47 -0.33
N ASN A 183 30.58 17.68 -0.39
CA ASN A 183 31.95 17.99 -0.81
C ASN A 183 32.62 17.29 -2.01
N ASP A 184 31.94 16.44 -2.77
CA ASP A 184 32.36 15.91 -4.07
C ASP A 184 31.72 16.70 -5.21
N SER A 185 31.41 17.98 -4.97
CA SER A 185 31.67 18.94 -6.04
C SER A 185 33.18 18.83 -6.27
N VAL A 186 33.57 18.02 -7.26
CA VAL A 186 34.92 18.02 -7.83
C VAL A 186 35.31 19.48 -7.90
N LYS A 187 36.19 19.92 -6.98
CA LYS A 187 36.71 21.28 -7.03
C LYS A 187 37.32 21.36 -8.41
N LEU A 188 36.78 22.23 -9.25
CA LEU A 188 37.35 22.58 -10.53
C LEU A 188 38.72 23.18 -10.23
N THR A 189 39.72 22.32 -10.07
CA THR A 189 41.12 22.69 -10.10
C THR A 189 41.46 23.07 -11.53
N SER A 190 42.51 23.88 -11.72
CA SER A 190 43.02 24.26 -13.04
C SER A 190 43.25 23.06 -13.97
N ASP A 191 43.45 21.88 -13.37
CA ASP A 191 43.78 20.61 -14.02
C ASP A 191 42.54 19.80 -14.43
N ASN A 192 41.35 20.12 -13.91
CA ASN A 192 40.09 19.37 -14.18
C ASN A 192 39.14 20.11 -15.15
N ARG A 193 39.58 21.22 -15.76
CA ARG A 193 38.72 22.06 -16.61
C ARG A 193 38.42 21.42 -17.98
N PHE A 194 39.28 20.52 -18.45
CA PHE A 194 39.18 19.83 -19.74
C PHE A 194 39.59 18.36 -19.60
N GLN A 195 38.98 17.65 -18.64
CA GLN A 195 39.14 16.20 -18.60
C GLN A 195 38.36 15.62 -19.79
N GLU A 196 39.09 15.11 -20.78
CA GLU A 196 38.52 14.33 -21.87
C GLU A 196 37.83 13.12 -21.24
N ILE A 197 36.50 13.09 -21.35
CA ILE A 197 35.71 11.95 -20.89
C ILE A 197 35.95 10.87 -21.93
N ASP A 198 36.56 9.77 -21.52
CA ASP A 198 36.61 8.56 -22.34
C ASP A 198 35.17 8.07 -22.54
N GLU A 199 34.61 8.40 -23.72
CA GLU A 199 33.23 8.09 -24.08
C GLU A 199 32.97 6.58 -24.03
N ASP A 200 33.97 5.77 -24.40
CA ASP A 200 33.87 4.31 -24.38
C ASP A 200 33.84 3.78 -22.94
N ALA A 201 34.66 4.35 -22.05
CA ALA A 201 34.63 4.01 -20.62
C ALA A 201 33.30 4.41 -19.96
N GLU A 202 32.74 5.58 -20.30
CA GLU A 202 31.44 6.03 -19.76
C GLU A 202 30.29 5.15 -20.28
N VAL A 203 30.32 4.78 -21.57
CA VAL A 203 29.34 3.87 -22.17
C VAL A 203 29.40 2.49 -21.50
N GLN A 204 30.60 1.96 -21.28
CA GLN A 204 30.80 0.68 -20.60
C GLN A 204 30.36 0.72 -19.13
N GLN A 205 30.64 1.82 -18.42
CA GLN A 205 30.20 2.02 -17.05
C GLN A 205 28.67 2.11 -16.94
N ARG A 206 28.02 2.84 -17.86
CA ARG A 206 26.55 2.90 -17.96
C ARG A 206 25.94 1.56 -18.32
N ALA A 207 26.56 0.79 -19.23
CA ALA A 207 26.10 -0.55 -19.58
C ALA A 207 26.14 -1.48 -18.35
N THR A 208 27.24 -1.45 -17.60
CA THR A 208 27.41 -2.23 -16.36
C THR A 208 26.41 -1.83 -15.28
N ALA A 209 26.15 -0.53 -15.11
CA ALA A 209 25.13 -0.03 -14.18
C ALA A 209 23.71 -0.47 -14.57
N ARG A 210 23.39 -0.50 -15.88
CA ARG A 210 22.10 -1.00 -16.39
C ARG A 210 21.92 -2.50 -16.13
N THR A 211 22.96 -3.30 -16.35
CA THR A 211 22.90 -4.75 -16.06
C THR A 211 22.73 -5.01 -14.58
N ALA A 212 23.44 -4.26 -13.72
CA ALA A 212 23.28 -4.34 -12.27
C ALA A 212 21.86 -3.96 -11.82
N LEU A 213 21.31 -2.88 -12.36
CA LEU A 213 19.92 -2.46 -12.10
C LEU A 213 18.92 -3.53 -12.53
N ASN A 214 19.11 -4.15 -13.70
CA ASN A 214 18.22 -5.21 -14.16
C ASN A 214 18.27 -6.45 -13.26
N SER A 215 19.46 -6.82 -12.80
CA SER A 215 19.63 -7.93 -11.84
C SER A 215 18.89 -7.64 -10.53
N ALA A 216 19.17 -6.50 -9.91
CA ALA A 216 18.53 -6.09 -8.66
C ALA A 216 17.01 -5.97 -8.79
N ARG A 217 16.54 -5.47 -9.95
CA ARG A 217 15.13 -5.38 -10.27
C ARG A 217 14.46 -6.75 -10.38
N THR A 218 15.10 -7.70 -11.07
CA THR A 218 14.58 -9.06 -11.23
C THR A 218 14.54 -9.78 -9.90
N GLU A 219 15.58 -9.65 -9.09
CA GLU A 219 15.62 -10.21 -7.73
C GLU A 219 14.52 -9.65 -6.83
N LEU A 220 14.32 -8.32 -6.84
CA LEU A 220 13.23 -7.70 -6.09
C LEU A 220 11.86 -8.17 -6.59
N PHE A 221 11.68 -8.28 -7.91
CA PHE A 221 10.45 -8.77 -8.51
C PHE A 221 10.13 -10.21 -8.10
N ASN A 222 11.12 -11.11 -8.10
CA ASN A 222 10.92 -12.51 -7.69
C ASN A 222 10.38 -12.64 -6.25
N VAL A 223 10.85 -11.77 -5.34
CA VAL A 223 10.34 -11.73 -3.96
C VAL A 223 8.94 -11.14 -3.92
N VAL A 224 8.70 -10.03 -4.62
CA VAL A 224 7.39 -9.39 -4.72
C VAL A 224 6.35 -10.33 -5.34
N GLU A 225 6.73 -11.17 -6.30
CA GLU A 225 5.85 -12.17 -6.92
C GLU A 225 5.37 -13.20 -5.92
N ARG A 226 6.23 -13.70 -5.03
CA ARG A 226 5.83 -14.60 -3.93
C ARG A 226 4.90 -13.91 -2.94
N TRP A 227 5.10 -12.62 -2.67
CA TRP A 227 4.15 -11.84 -1.87
C TRP A 227 2.81 -11.67 -2.58
N MET A 228 2.83 -11.38 -3.88
CA MET A 228 1.64 -11.29 -4.71
C MET A 228 0.90 -12.62 -4.72
N SER A 229 1.56 -13.77 -4.83
CA SER A 229 0.88 -15.07 -4.82
C SER A 229 0.18 -15.34 -3.50
N ILE A 230 0.78 -14.99 -2.34
CA ILE A 230 0.13 -15.15 -1.03
C ILE A 230 -1.08 -14.22 -0.89
N LEU A 231 -0.95 -12.97 -1.34
CA LEU A 231 -2.03 -11.98 -1.20
C LEU A 231 -3.17 -12.20 -2.22
N MET A 232 -2.84 -12.59 -3.44
CA MET A 232 -3.75 -12.66 -4.59
C MET A 232 -4.20 -14.09 -4.93
N SER A 233 -3.90 -15.10 -4.10
CA SER A 233 -4.21 -16.51 -4.38
C SER A 233 -5.64 -16.69 -4.90
N ASP A 234 -5.74 -17.08 -6.17
CA ASP A 234 -6.96 -17.18 -6.96
C ASP A 234 -7.99 -18.10 -6.31
N THR A 235 -9.19 -17.58 -6.09
CA THR A 235 -10.40 -18.41 -6.15
C THR A 235 -11.48 -17.69 -6.97
N SER A 236 -11.64 -18.18 -8.20
CA SER A 236 -12.83 -18.13 -9.06
C SER A 236 -13.20 -16.80 -9.75
N THR A 237 -12.97 -16.79 -11.07
CA THR A 237 -13.98 -16.47 -12.11
C THR A 237 -15.19 -15.67 -11.64
N SER A 238 -15.01 -14.37 -11.42
CA SER A 238 -16.09 -13.41 -11.61
C SER A 238 -15.50 -12.23 -12.37
N ALA A 239 -16.01 -12.01 -13.59
CA ALA A 239 -15.62 -10.92 -14.49
C ALA A 239 -16.00 -9.52 -13.97
N THR A 240 -16.22 -9.39 -12.65
CA THR A 240 -16.49 -8.14 -11.95
C THR A 240 -15.68 -8.17 -10.66
N GLY A 241 -14.60 -7.36 -10.63
CA GLY A 241 -13.63 -7.20 -9.53
C GLY A 241 -14.10 -7.65 -8.14
N GLY A 242 -13.94 -8.94 -7.85
CA GLY A 242 -14.23 -9.53 -6.56
C GLY A 242 -13.20 -9.09 -5.50
N PRO A 243 -13.58 -9.03 -4.22
CA PRO A 243 -12.69 -8.56 -3.16
C PRO A 243 -11.57 -9.57 -2.93
N LEU A 244 -10.34 -9.08 -2.78
CA LEU A 244 -9.31 -9.75 -1.99
C LEU A 244 -9.94 -10.16 -0.65
N HIS A 245 -10.24 -11.43 -0.44
CA HIS A 245 -10.73 -11.86 0.86
C HIS A 245 -9.51 -12.04 1.77
N SER A 246 -9.53 -11.47 2.98
CA SER A 246 -8.58 -11.82 4.03
C SER A 246 -8.82 -13.28 4.41
N THR A 247 -8.25 -14.21 3.64
CA THR A 247 -8.61 -15.64 3.75
C THR A 247 -7.97 -16.29 4.96
N THR A 248 -6.86 -15.76 5.46
CA THR A 248 -6.02 -16.35 6.52
C THR A 248 -5.36 -15.29 7.41
N ASP A 249 -4.96 -15.68 8.62
CA ASP A 249 -4.21 -14.80 9.54
C ASP A 249 -2.88 -14.33 8.97
N VAL A 250 -2.26 -15.12 8.09
CA VAL A 250 -1.01 -14.75 7.40
C VAL A 250 -1.19 -13.48 6.56
N VAL A 251 -2.23 -13.42 5.72
CA VAL A 251 -2.53 -12.24 4.89
C VAL A 251 -2.81 -11.02 5.78
N THR A 252 -3.55 -11.20 6.88
CA THR A 252 -3.83 -10.13 7.84
C THR A 252 -2.54 -9.59 8.47
N VAL A 253 -1.62 -10.48 8.89
CA VAL A 253 -0.33 -10.07 9.45
C VAL A 253 0.54 -9.39 8.39
N MET A 254 0.58 -9.90 7.16
CA MET A 254 1.36 -9.31 6.07
C MET A 254 0.93 -7.88 5.77
N LEU A 255 -0.38 -7.64 5.68
CA LEU A 255 -0.94 -6.31 5.41
C LEU A 255 -0.89 -5.37 6.60
N ARG A 256 -0.80 -5.88 7.82
CA ARG A 256 -0.64 -5.05 9.02
C ARG A 256 0.81 -4.64 9.23
N VAL A 257 1.76 -5.56 9.05
CA VAL A 257 3.15 -5.39 9.47
C VAL A 257 4.07 -5.02 8.31
N GLY A 258 3.91 -5.67 7.15
CA GLY A 258 4.83 -5.49 6.02
C GLY A 258 4.30 -4.60 4.90
N ILE A 259 3.18 -3.90 5.10
CA ILE A 259 2.54 -3.15 4.02
C ILE A 259 3.41 -2.03 3.47
N VAL A 260 4.22 -1.38 4.32
CA VAL A 260 5.10 -0.30 3.92
C VAL A 260 6.17 -0.82 2.96
N ASP A 261 6.91 -1.86 3.34
CA ASP A 261 7.97 -2.46 2.52
C ASP A 261 7.42 -3.05 1.22
N TYR A 262 6.25 -3.67 1.27
CA TYR A 262 5.59 -4.21 0.09
C TYR A 262 5.16 -3.11 -0.89
N LEU A 263 4.48 -2.06 -0.40
CA LEU A 263 4.09 -0.91 -1.22
C LEU A 263 5.32 -0.16 -1.76
N SER A 264 6.35 -0.01 -0.95
CA SER A 264 7.66 0.58 -1.31
C SER A 264 8.30 -0.16 -2.48
N SER A 265 8.22 -1.50 -2.48
CA SER A 265 8.73 -2.36 -3.56
C SER A 265 7.89 -2.26 -4.82
N LEU A 266 6.57 -2.33 -4.69
CA LEU A 266 5.63 -2.20 -5.81
C LEU A 266 5.77 -0.86 -6.54
N LEU A 267 5.95 0.24 -5.80
CA LEU A 267 6.14 1.56 -6.39
C LEU A 267 7.46 1.66 -7.18
N ARG A 268 8.53 1.04 -6.69
CA ARG A 268 9.83 0.99 -7.38
C ARG A 268 9.77 0.17 -8.65
N LEU A 269 9.11 -0.99 -8.63
CA LEU A 269 9.00 -1.87 -9.79
C LEU A 269 7.99 -1.36 -10.83
N GLY A 270 6.85 -0.83 -10.38
CA GLY A 270 5.72 -0.43 -11.23
C GLY A 270 5.88 0.95 -11.89
N PHE A 271 6.66 1.83 -11.26
CA PHE A 271 6.84 3.21 -11.72
C PHE A 271 8.32 3.62 -11.87
N GLY A 272 9.25 2.68 -11.70
CA GLY A 272 10.68 2.89 -11.95
C GLY A 272 11.04 2.89 -13.43
N PRO A 273 12.32 3.13 -13.78
CA PRO A 273 12.79 3.12 -15.17
C PRO A 273 12.65 1.73 -15.82
N SER A 274 12.27 1.69 -17.09
CA SER A 274 12.26 0.44 -17.86
C SER A 274 13.65 0.13 -18.39
N VAL A 275 14.05 -1.14 -18.32
CA VAL A 275 15.35 -1.63 -18.77
C VAL A 275 15.38 -1.88 -20.29
N MET A 276 14.22 -1.97 -20.96
CA MET A 276 14.16 -2.25 -22.42
C MET A 276 14.57 -1.07 -23.32
N GLN A 277 14.95 0.09 -22.77
CA GLN A 277 15.54 1.17 -23.57
C GLN A 277 17.02 0.90 -23.87
N GLY A 278 17.28 -0.14 -24.68
CA GLY A 278 18.56 -0.38 -25.31
C GLY A 278 18.70 0.39 -26.64
N ALA A 279 19.74 1.22 -26.73
CA ALA A 279 20.61 1.60 -27.86
C ALA A 279 20.12 1.72 -29.33
N ALA A 280 18.87 1.43 -29.69
CA ALA A 280 18.33 1.54 -31.05
C ALA A 280 16.94 2.21 -31.10
N ALA A 281 16.54 2.91 -30.03
CA ALA A 281 15.38 3.78 -30.09
C ALA A 281 15.79 5.11 -30.75
N ALA A 282 15.67 5.17 -32.08
CA ALA A 282 15.45 6.44 -32.79
C ALA A 282 14.46 7.32 -32.00
N PRO A 283 14.51 8.66 -32.12
CA PRO A 283 13.64 9.56 -31.38
C PRO A 283 12.19 9.33 -31.81
N ARG A 284 11.53 8.36 -31.17
CA ARG A 284 10.14 8.04 -31.42
C ARG A 284 9.32 9.10 -30.71
N SER A 285 8.47 9.72 -31.52
CA SER A 285 7.37 10.62 -31.18
C SER A 285 6.73 10.30 -29.82
N ALA A 286 6.20 11.33 -29.17
CA ALA A 286 5.59 11.40 -27.84
C ALA A 286 4.38 10.46 -27.55
N SER A 287 4.41 9.22 -28.00
CA SER A 287 3.52 8.14 -27.57
C SER A 287 4.05 7.54 -26.27
N ALA A 288 3.15 7.27 -25.32
CA ALA A 288 3.42 6.82 -23.96
C ALA A 288 4.53 5.75 -23.87
N PRO A 289 5.40 5.78 -22.84
CA PRO A 289 6.42 4.76 -22.65
C PRO A 289 5.75 3.38 -22.57
N THR A 290 6.11 2.49 -23.49
CA THR A 290 5.72 1.07 -23.43
C THR A 290 6.25 0.49 -22.13
N LYS A 291 5.33 0.19 -21.21
CA LYS A 291 5.64 -0.49 -19.96
C LYS A 291 6.11 -1.91 -20.27
N ASP A 292 7.09 -2.37 -19.52
CA ASP A 292 7.45 -3.79 -19.54
C ASP A 292 6.50 -4.63 -18.67
N ALA A 293 6.55 -5.95 -18.83
CA ALA A 293 5.65 -6.88 -18.14
C ALA A 293 5.74 -6.75 -16.60
N ILE A 294 6.94 -6.57 -16.05
CA ILE A 294 7.16 -6.36 -14.62
C ILE A 294 6.47 -5.08 -14.15
N GLN A 295 6.62 -3.97 -14.89
CA GLN A 295 5.96 -2.70 -14.57
C GLN A 295 4.45 -2.82 -14.64
N GLU A 296 3.92 -3.47 -15.68
CA GLU A 296 2.48 -3.63 -15.87
C GLU A 296 1.86 -4.44 -14.72
N GLN A 297 2.45 -5.60 -14.40
CA GLN A 297 1.99 -6.48 -13.33
C GLN A 297 2.08 -5.79 -11.95
N THR A 298 3.20 -5.15 -11.64
CA THR A 298 3.38 -4.50 -10.33
C THR A 298 2.57 -3.21 -10.20
N ALA A 299 2.31 -2.48 -11.28
CA ALA A 299 1.39 -1.34 -11.27
C ALA A 299 -0.08 -1.79 -11.09
N ALA A 300 -0.47 -2.90 -11.70
CA ALA A 300 -1.78 -3.51 -11.48
C ALA A 300 -1.93 -3.97 -10.02
N ALA A 301 -0.93 -4.68 -9.49
CA ALA A 301 -0.90 -5.12 -8.09
C ALA A 301 -0.93 -3.93 -7.11
N THR A 302 -0.21 -2.82 -7.41
CA THR A 302 -0.31 -1.58 -6.64
C THR A 302 -1.76 -1.09 -6.60
N THR A 303 -2.41 -0.98 -7.76
CA THR A 303 -3.78 -0.48 -7.86
C THR A 303 -4.76 -1.37 -7.10
N GLN A 304 -4.59 -2.68 -7.18
CA GLN A 304 -5.42 -3.66 -6.47
C GLN A 304 -5.23 -3.58 -4.96
N LEU A 305 -3.98 -3.47 -4.49
CA LEU A 305 -3.66 -3.27 -3.07
C LEU A 305 -4.30 -1.99 -2.52
N LEU A 306 -4.20 -0.88 -3.25
CA LEU A 306 -4.77 0.42 -2.85
C LEU A 306 -6.31 0.46 -2.89
N ARG A 307 -6.95 -0.44 -3.64
CA ARG A 307 -8.40 -0.63 -3.63
C ARG A 307 -8.85 -1.49 -2.46
N PHE A 308 -8.02 -2.46 -2.07
CA PHE A 308 -8.33 -3.36 -0.97
C PHE A 308 -8.20 -2.69 0.41
N LEU A 309 -7.17 -1.89 0.60
CA LEU A 309 -6.89 -1.26 1.88
C LEU A 309 -7.85 -0.10 2.17
N SER A 310 -8.10 0.12 3.46
CA SER A 310 -8.80 1.32 3.92
C SER A 310 -8.01 2.58 3.52
N THR A 311 -8.72 3.68 3.26
CA THR A 311 -8.10 4.97 2.91
C THR A 311 -7.07 5.40 3.97
N HIS A 312 -7.36 5.17 5.25
CA HIS A 312 -6.42 5.41 6.35
C HIS A 312 -5.14 4.57 6.23
N SER A 313 -5.26 3.25 6.05
CA SER A 313 -4.11 2.35 5.90
C SER A 313 -3.25 2.74 4.70
N VAL A 314 -3.88 3.09 3.57
CA VAL A 314 -3.16 3.55 2.37
C VAL A 314 -2.41 4.84 2.64
N MET A 315 -3.08 5.86 3.19
CA MET A 315 -2.45 7.16 3.42
C MET A 315 -1.31 7.06 4.43
N SER A 316 -1.48 6.26 5.48
CA SER A 316 -0.42 5.97 6.45
C SER A 316 0.76 5.27 5.77
N ALA A 317 0.52 4.19 5.01
CA ALA A 317 1.58 3.46 4.32
C ALA A 317 2.31 4.32 3.28
N LEU A 318 1.60 5.09 2.44
CA LEU A 318 2.23 5.99 1.46
C LEU A 318 3.07 7.08 2.12
N SER A 319 2.59 7.64 3.24
CA SER A 319 3.35 8.63 4.01
C SER A 319 4.60 7.99 4.60
N SER A 320 4.49 6.78 5.14
CA SER A 320 5.63 6.00 5.60
C SER A 320 6.60 5.71 4.46
N VAL A 321 6.18 5.31 3.26
CA VAL A 321 7.08 5.05 2.12
C VAL A 321 7.90 6.30 1.74
N ILE A 322 7.30 7.49 1.79
CA ILE A 322 8.02 8.75 1.53
C ILE A 322 9.10 8.99 2.59
N ALA A 323 8.81 8.66 3.85
CA ALA A 323 9.73 8.73 4.98
C ALA A 323 10.71 7.54 5.04
N HIS A 324 10.37 6.40 4.42
CA HIS A 324 11.11 5.13 4.42
C HIS A 324 12.26 5.18 3.43
N SER A 325 13.10 6.17 3.64
CA SER A 325 14.31 6.38 2.88
C SER A 325 15.51 6.09 3.75
N ASP A 326 16.37 5.18 3.28
CA ASP A 326 17.67 4.96 3.88
C ASP A 326 18.32 6.32 4.16
N ALA A 327 18.64 6.58 5.43
CA ALA A 327 19.00 7.90 5.96
C ALA A 327 20.18 8.55 5.20
N LYS A 328 20.93 7.75 4.42
CA LYS A 328 22.05 8.20 3.60
C LYS A 328 21.68 8.71 2.20
N ARG A 329 20.63 8.19 1.54
CA ARG A 329 20.36 8.47 0.10
C ARG A 329 18.97 9.04 -0.18
N GLY A 330 18.00 8.95 0.74
CA GLY A 330 16.65 9.40 0.45
C GLY A 330 15.88 8.42 -0.47
N ALA A 331 14.55 8.50 -0.50
CA ALA A 331 13.75 7.71 -1.43
C ALA A 331 13.91 8.30 -2.84
N PRO A 332 13.89 7.48 -3.92
CA PRO A 332 13.96 7.99 -5.28
C PRO A 332 12.88 9.04 -5.54
N SER A 333 13.22 10.08 -6.29
CA SER A 333 12.34 11.22 -6.60
C SER A 333 11.03 10.77 -7.25
N PHE A 334 11.07 9.78 -8.15
CA PHE A 334 9.87 9.23 -8.78
C PHE A 334 8.97 8.53 -7.75
N VAL A 335 9.53 7.81 -6.76
CA VAL A 335 8.76 7.19 -5.69
C VAL A 335 8.06 8.27 -4.86
N LYS A 336 8.75 9.36 -4.52
CA LYS A 336 8.15 10.50 -3.82
C LYS A 336 7.02 11.15 -4.64
N ALA A 337 7.26 11.39 -5.93
CA ALA A 337 6.28 12.01 -6.83
C ALA A 337 5.02 11.13 -7.01
N VAL A 338 5.20 9.83 -7.24
CA VAL A 338 4.09 8.88 -7.39
C VAL A 338 3.35 8.70 -6.06
N SER A 339 4.07 8.57 -4.94
CA SER A 339 3.44 8.45 -3.62
C SER A 339 2.62 9.69 -3.28
N SER A 340 3.15 10.89 -3.56
CA SER A 340 2.43 12.15 -3.38
C SER A 340 1.18 12.21 -4.26
N ARG A 341 1.27 11.83 -5.54
CA ARG A 341 0.11 11.75 -6.44
C ARG A 341 -0.96 10.78 -5.94
N LEU A 342 -0.55 9.60 -5.47
CA LEU A 342 -1.45 8.59 -4.92
C LEU A 342 -2.09 9.07 -3.62
N LEU A 343 -1.34 9.76 -2.75
CA LEU A 343 -1.85 10.36 -1.52
C LEU A 343 -2.92 11.42 -1.84
N SER A 344 -2.66 12.29 -2.83
CA SER A 344 -3.66 13.25 -3.32
C SER A 344 -4.92 12.56 -3.84
N ALA A 345 -4.78 11.44 -4.56
CA ALA A 345 -5.92 10.66 -5.02
C ALA A 345 -6.72 10.01 -3.87
N GLN A 346 -6.06 9.61 -2.78
CA GLN A 346 -6.74 9.12 -1.57
C GLN A 346 -7.51 10.24 -0.85
N LEU A 347 -6.98 11.45 -0.85
CA LEU A 347 -7.63 12.60 -0.22
C LEU A 347 -8.98 12.95 -0.85
N LEU A 348 -9.13 12.69 -2.16
CA LEU A 348 -10.36 12.89 -2.90
C LEU A 348 -11.43 11.82 -2.63
N ARG A 349 -11.10 10.73 -1.92
CA ARG A 349 -12.10 9.73 -1.50
C ARG A 349 -13.00 10.30 -0.39
N PRO A 350 -14.25 9.82 -0.24
CA PRO A 350 -15.15 10.29 0.82
C PRO A 350 -14.54 10.25 2.23
N ASP A 351 -13.79 9.20 2.56
CA ASP A 351 -13.09 9.05 3.85
C ASP A 351 -11.70 9.68 3.90
N GLY A 352 -11.25 10.33 2.82
CA GLY A 352 -9.87 10.87 2.69
C GLY A 352 -9.56 11.93 3.72
N VAL A 353 -10.44 12.92 3.88
CA VAL A 353 -10.27 14.01 4.85
C VAL A 353 -10.32 13.48 6.29
N ARG A 354 -11.24 12.56 6.57
CA ARG A 354 -11.34 11.91 7.89
C ARG A 354 -10.06 11.13 8.21
N SER A 355 -9.55 10.37 7.24
CA SER A 355 -8.31 9.62 7.36
C SER A 355 -7.10 10.53 7.60
N LEU A 356 -7.00 11.67 6.90
CA LEU A 356 -5.96 12.68 7.12
C LEU A 356 -5.96 13.20 8.56
N PHE A 357 -7.13 13.52 9.11
CA PHE A 357 -7.24 13.99 10.48
C PHE A 357 -6.96 12.90 11.51
N ILE A 358 -7.34 11.65 11.25
CA ILE A 358 -6.94 10.52 12.11
C ILE A 358 -5.42 10.38 12.12
N ILE A 359 -4.75 10.46 10.98
CA ILE A 359 -3.28 10.34 10.91
C ILE A 359 -2.59 11.52 11.62
N THR A 360 -3.16 12.73 11.53
CA THR A 360 -2.54 13.95 12.07
C THR A 360 -2.81 14.18 13.56
N PHE A 361 -4.00 13.76 14.04
CA PHE A 361 -4.50 14.08 15.39
C PHE A 361 -4.92 12.84 16.21
N GLY A 362 -4.95 11.63 15.64
CA GLY A 362 -5.48 10.41 16.29
C GLY A 362 -4.53 9.72 17.29
N GLY A 363 -3.65 10.46 17.96
CA GLY A 363 -2.53 9.87 18.70
C GLY A 363 -2.89 9.10 19.97
N SER A 364 -2.57 7.80 20.00
CA SER A 364 -1.94 7.15 21.15
C SER A 364 -0.61 6.42 20.82
N ASP A 365 -0.17 6.37 19.55
CA ASP A 365 1.10 5.73 19.13
C ASP A 365 2.05 6.66 18.34
N LEU A 366 1.73 7.95 18.22
CA LEU A 366 2.50 8.93 17.43
C LEU A 366 3.69 9.56 18.18
N ALA A 367 4.28 8.84 19.15
CA ALA A 367 5.55 9.26 19.74
C ALA A 367 6.71 9.16 18.75
N GLU A 368 6.59 8.37 17.67
CA GLU A 368 7.67 8.19 16.68
C GLU A 368 7.64 9.18 15.51
N VAL A 369 6.54 9.90 15.27
CA VAL A 369 6.45 10.86 14.14
C VAL A 369 6.97 12.25 14.52
N ALA A 370 7.10 12.54 15.82
CA ALA A 370 7.67 13.79 16.30
C ALA A 370 9.19 13.93 16.01
N GLU A 371 9.88 12.82 15.71
CA GLU A 371 11.30 12.85 15.30
C GLU A 371 11.48 13.07 13.78
N LEU A 372 10.40 13.17 13.00
CA LEU A 372 10.45 13.36 11.53
C LEU A 372 10.43 14.83 11.06
N GLU A 373 10.35 15.80 11.97
CA GLU A 373 10.62 17.22 11.68
C GLU A 373 12.03 17.62 12.15
N GLY A 374 13.05 17.02 11.54
CA GLY A 374 14.44 17.44 11.69
C GLY A 374 14.78 18.65 10.80
N GLN A 375 15.11 19.77 11.46
CA GLN A 375 15.79 20.98 10.96
C GLN A 375 15.00 22.00 10.11
N SER A 376 14.31 22.88 10.85
CA SER A 376 14.46 24.33 10.65
C SER A 376 14.29 25.05 11.99
N ASP A 377 15.38 25.62 12.49
CA ASP A 377 15.50 26.67 13.51
C ASP A 377 14.63 26.58 14.78
N ALA A 378 15.20 26.03 15.86
CA ALA A 378 15.02 26.58 17.21
C ALA A 378 15.95 25.89 18.21
N THR A 379 17.07 26.53 18.54
CA THR A 379 17.52 26.60 19.94
C THR A 379 16.37 27.17 20.76
N GLY A 380 15.62 26.30 21.43
CA GLY A 380 14.44 26.68 22.23
C GLY A 380 14.35 25.81 23.46
N THR A 381 14.80 26.36 24.58
CA THR A 381 14.61 25.88 25.95
C THR A 381 13.17 25.39 26.19
N GLY A 382 13.02 24.22 26.83
CA GLY A 382 11.77 23.50 27.09
C GLY A 382 10.70 24.30 27.85
N THR A 383 10.03 25.21 27.14
CA THR A 383 8.92 26.05 27.62
C THR A 383 7.91 26.27 26.48
N ALA A 384 7.47 25.20 25.81
CA ALA A 384 6.37 25.28 24.86
C ALA A 384 5.04 25.18 25.61
N ALA A 385 4.25 26.26 25.60
CA ALA A 385 2.90 26.29 26.15
C ALA A 385 2.00 25.21 25.48
N PRO A 386 1.10 24.55 26.25
CA PRO A 386 0.21 23.53 25.71
C PRO A 386 -0.73 24.16 24.66
N GLY A 387 -0.64 23.70 23.41
CA GLY A 387 -1.50 24.12 22.29
C GLY A 387 -0.78 24.69 21.05
N THR A 388 0.52 25.00 21.15
CA THR A 388 1.30 25.59 20.03
C THR A 388 1.55 24.61 18.88
N ASN A 389 1.72 23.31 19.18
CA ASN A 389 1.92 22.28 18.17
C ASN A 389 0.63 21.93 17.40
N SER A 390 -0.54 21.97 18.05
CA SER A 390 -1.83 21.69 17.37
C SER A 390 -2.18 22.78 16.35
N LEU A 391 -1.91 24.05 16.63
CA LEU A 391 -2.17 25.14 15.67
C LEU A 391 -1.28 25.05 14.42
N LYS A 392 0.00 24.69 14.59
CA LYS A 392 0.91 24.41 13.45
C LYS A 392 0.36 23.28 12.58
N ARG A 393 -0.09 22.18 13.21
CA ARG A 393 -0.71 21.04 12.52
C ARG A 393 -2.03 21.41 11.83
N PHE A 394 -2.89 22.23 12.45
CA PHE A 394 -4.09 22.77 11.80
C PHE A 394 -3.74 23.61 10.56
N GLY A 395 -2.71 24.46 10.67
CA GLY A 395 -2.21 25.24 9.55
C GLY A 395 -1.59 24.40 8.42
N GLN A 396 -0.92 23.29 8.75
CA GLN A 396 -0.43 22.32 7.76
C GLN A 396 -1.60 21.62 7.04
N CYS A 397 -2.59 21.11 7.78
CA CYS A 397 -3.78 20.50 7.18
C CYS A 397 -4.55 21.48 6.30
N ALA A 398 -4.75 22.73 6.75
CA ALA A 398 -5.43 23.76 5.97
C ALA A 398 -4.69 24.05 4.66
N ARG A 399 -3.36 24.21 4.71
CA ARG A 399 -2.54 24.41 3.50
C ARG A 399 -2.67 23.23 2.53
N LEU A 400 -2.62 22.01 3.03
CA LEU A 400 -2.78 20.80 2.20
C LEU A 400 -4.18 20.75 1.56
N LEU A 401 -5.23 20.95 2.34
CA LEU A 401 -6.62 20.86 1.90
C LEU A 401 -7.04 22.02 1.00
N LEU A 402 -6.41 23.19 1.11
CA LEU A 402 -6.63 24.36 0.24
C LEU A 402 -5.85 24.28 -1.09
N THR A 403 -4.93 23.33 -1.23
CA THR A 403 -4.09 23.19 -2.42
C THR A 403 -4.64 22.06 -3.30
N PRO A 404 -5.29 22.37 -4.43
CA PRO A 404 -5.80 21.34 -5.32
C PRO A 404 -4.63 20.54 -5.94
N PRO A 405 -4.85 19.25 -6.28
CA PRO A 405 -3.87 18.47 -7.03
C PRO A 405 -3.52 19.12 -8.37
N GLN A 406 -2.29 18.88 -8.87
CA GLN A 406 -1.82 19.45 -10.13
C GLN A 406 -2.77 19.10 -11.29
N GLY A 407 -3.21 20.11 -12.04
CA GLY A 407 -4.12 19.95 -13.18
C GLY A 407 -5.60 19.92 -12.82
N MET A 408 -5.96 20.03 -11.53
CA MET A 408 -7.37 20.09 -11.10
C MET A 408 -7.77 21.54 -10.76
N PRO A 409 -8.76 22.13 -11.45
CA PRO A 409 -9.28 23.45 -11.10
C PRO A 409 -9.93 23.47 -9.71
N ILE A 410 -9.81 24.60 -9.02
CA ILE A 410 -10.37 24.79 -7.68
C ILE A 410 -11.90 24.58 -7.64
N ASP A 411 -12.59 24.97 -8.71
CA ASP A 411 -14.05 24.87 -8.84
C ASP A 411 -14.54 23.42 -8.99
N VAL A 412 -13.65 22.50 -9.39
CA VAL A 412 -13.95 21.05 -9.44
C VAL A 412 -13.56 20.39 -8.13
N TYR A 413 -12.48 20.85 -7.50
CA TYR A 413 -11.92 20.27 -6.29
C TYR A 413 -12.74 20.60 -5.02
N MET A 414 -13.10 21.88 -4.83
CA MET A 414 -13.79 22.32 -3.61
C MET A 414 -15.18 21.69 -3.40
N PRO A 415 -16.01 21.47 -4.45
CA PRO A 415 -17.27 20.73 -4.30
C PRO A 415 -17.12 19.29 -3.79
N ILE A 416 -15.93 18.68 -3.93
CA ILE A 416 -15.64 17.35 -3.37
C ILE A 416 -15.21 17.46 -1.91
N MET A 417 -14.35 18.43 -1.61
CA MET A 417 -13.73 18.56 -0.27
C MET A 417 -14.66 19.14 0.79
N LEU A 418 -15.50 20.12 0.43
CA LEU A 418 -16.39 20.81 1.35
C LEU A 418 -17.41 19.85 2.00
N PRO A 419 -18.11 18.98 1.26
CA PRO A 419 -18.99 17.97 1.87
C PRO A 419 -18.26 17.06 2.86
N ASN A 420 -17.06 16.58 2.50
CA ASN A 420 -16.29 15.69 3.36
C ASN A 420 -15.84 16.37 4.66
N LEU A 421 -15.50 17.66 4.62
CA LEU A 421 -15.19 18.46 5.82
C LEU A 421 -16.42 18.70 6.70
N LEU A 422 -17.57 18.98 6.08
CA LEU A 422 -18.82 19.17 6.80
C LEU A 422 -19.30 17.87 7.46
N ASP A 423 -19.12 16.72 6.80
CA ASP A 423 -19.47 15.41 7.35
C ASP A 423 -18.65 15.04 8.60
N ILE A 424 -17.48 15.66 8.82
CA ILE A 424 -16.70 15.50 10.06
C ILE A 424 -17.34 16.27 11.21
N LEU A 425 -17.92 17.44 10.95
CA LEU A 425 -18.59 18.25 11.97
C LEU A 425 -19.99 17.74 12.28
N ALA A 426 -20.72 17.31 11.25
CA ALA A 426 -22.12 16.88 11.34
C ALA A 426 -22.35 15.68 10.41
N PRO A 427 -22.04 14.44 10.85
CA PRO A 427 -22.22 13.26 10.02
C PRO A 427 -23.69 13.07 9.64
N ASN A 428 -23.95 12.76 8.37
CA ASN A 428 -25.30 12.60 7.85
C ASN A 428 -25.89 11.25 8.30
N LEU A 429 -26.79 11.26 9.29
CA LEU A 429 -27.37 10.08 9.96
C LEU A 429 -28.35 9.23 9.09
N GLY A 430 -28.45 9.52 7.78
CA GLY A 430 -29.44 8.89 6.87
C GLY A 430 -29.07 7.49 6.35
N ALA A 431 -27.84 7.04 6.55
CA ALA A 431 -27.40 5.67 6.29
C ALA A 431 -27.15 4.96 7.63
N PRO A 432 -27.27 3.62 7.75
CA PRO A 432 -26.98 2.88 8.98
C PRO A 432 -25.48 2.94 9.28
N SER A 433 -25.04 4.08 9.79
CA SER A 433 -23.63 4.40 10.01
C SER A 433 -23.32 4.11 11.47
N THR A 434 -22.55 3.06 11.73
CA THR A 434 -21.87 2.80 13.01
C THR A 434 -20.69 3.76 13.19
N VAL A 435 -20.89 5.04 12.89
CA VAL A 435 -19.83 6.05 12.86
C VAL A 435 -19.68 6.62 14.26
N THR A 436 -18.61 6.21 14.93
CA THR A 436 -18.17 6.85 16.18
C THR A 436 -17.96 8.35 15.91
N PRO A 437 -18.50 9.25 16.75
CA PRO A 437 -18.28 10.69 16.58
C PRO A 437 -16.77 10.97 16.58
N PRO A 438 -16.27 11.80 15.64
CA PRO A 438 -14.84 12.09 15.56
C PRO A 438 -14.36 12.81 16.85
N PRO A 439 -13.14 12.55 17.32
CA PRO A 439 -12.54 13.25 18.45
C PRO A 439 -12.61 14.77 18.31
N GLN A 440 -12.74 15.48 19.43
CA GLN A 440 -12.93 16.93 19.46
C GLN A 440 -11.82 17.71 18.73
N GLU A 441 -10.58 17.21 18.77
CA GLU A 441 -9.45 17.84 18.05
C GLU A 441 -9.60 17.76 16.52
N GLN A 442 -10.16 16.66 15.99
CA GLN A 442 -10.44 16.52 14.56
C GLN A 442 -11.57 17.46 14.13
N MET A 443 -12.60 17.63 14.97
CA MET A 443 -13.67 18.61 14.71
C MET A 443 -13.13 20.04 14.72
N ARG A 444 -12.24 20.39 15.67
CA ARG A 444 -11.58 21.71 15.70
C ARG A 444 -10.72 21.95 14.46
N ALA A 445 -9.96 20.94 14.02
CA ALA A 445 -9.19 21.01 12.78
C ALA A 445 -10.09 21.24 11.56
N ALA A 446 -11.18 20.49 11.44
CA ALA A 446 -12.18 20.65 10.38
C ALA A 446 -12.75 22.08 10.36
N GLY A 447 -13.16 22.59 11.52
CA GLY A 447 -13.67 23.96 11.66
C GLY A 447 -12.64 25.00 11.26
N PHE A 448 -11.38 24.86 11.69
CA PHE A 448 -10.29 25.75 11.31
C PHE A 448 -10.08 25.79 9.79
N VAL A 449 -10.09 24.64 9.13
CA VAL A 449 -9.96 24.54 7.67
C VAL A 449 -11.13 25.21 6.97
N LEU A 450 -12.37 24.97 7.43
CA LEU A 450 -13.57 25.58 6.88
C LEU A 450 -13.54 27.11 6.98
N THR A 451 -13.06 27.67 8.10
CA THR A 451 -12.86 29.12 8.24
C THR A 451 -11.87 29.66 7.20
N ARG A 452 -10.78 28.94 6.92
CA ARG A 452 -9.84 29.35 5.88
C ARG A 452 -10.42 29.24 4.46
N ILE A 453 -11.28 28.25 4.22
CA ILE A 453 -11.98 28.13 2.94
C ILE A 453 -13.01 29.26 2.78
N SER A 454 -13.76 29.63 3.82
CA SER A 454 -14.74 30.72 3.75
C SER A 454 -14.07 32.09 3.49
N GLU A 455 -12.88 32.31 4.05
CA GLU A 455 -12.06 33.51 3.79
C GLU A 455 -11.56 33.58 2.33
N ARG A 456 -11.16 32.45 1.75
CA ARG A 456 -10.47 32.40 0.45
C ARG A 456 -11.38 32.10 -0.74
N HIS A 457 -12.45 31.34 -0.52
CA HIS A 457 -13.40 30.88 -1.54
C HIS A 457 -14.86 31.05 -1.04
N PRO A 458 -15.31 32.29 -0.77
CA PRO A 458 -16.59 32.54 -0.12
C PRO A 458 -17.80 32.04 -0.92
N GLN A 459 -17.76 32.14 -2.25
CA GLN A 459 -18.86 31.71 -3.12
C GLN A 459 -19.08 30.19 -3.04
N LEU A 460 -18.02 29.39 -3.23
CA LEU A 460 -18.06 27.93 -3.16
C LEU A 460 -18.46 27.45 -1.75
N PHE A 461 -17.97 28.12 -0.70
CA PHE A 461 -18.37 27.84 0.68
C PHE A 461 -19.86 28.12 0.92
N SER A 462 -20.36 29.27 0.45
CA SER A 462 -21.78 29.64 0.60
C SER A 462 -22.71 28.66 -0.10
N GLN A 463 -22.33 28.19 -1.30
CA GLN A 463 -23.08 27.18 -2.05
C GLN A 463 -23.12 25.84 -1.30
N ALA A 464 -21.98 25.35 -0.81
CA ALA A 464 -21.94 24.10 -0.06
C ALA A 464 -22.77 24.17 1.25
N MET A 465 -22.74 25.30 1.95
CA MET A 465 -23.59 25.54 3.13
C MET A 465 -25.07 25.63 2.77
N GLN A 466 -25.40 26.23 1.63
CA GLN A 466 -26.75 26.27 1.10
C GLN A 466 -27.27 24.85 0.84
N ASP A 467 -26.49 24.02 0.16
CA ASP A 467 -26.89 22.67 -0.22
C ASP A 467 -27.03 21.73 1.00
N ARG A 468 -26.11 21.81 1.97
CA ARG A 468 -26.07 20.88 3.12
C ARG A 468 -26.91 21.32 4.32
N VAL A 469 -26.95 22.61 4.62
CA VAL A 469 -27.53 23.16 5.85
C VAL A 469 -28.77 23.97 5.53
N TYR A 470 -28.64 25.06 4.78
CA TYR A 470 -29.74 26.01 4.64
C TYR A 470 -30.92 25.47 3.82
N SER A 471 -30.69 24.58 2.86
CA SER A 471 -31.75 23.89 2.10
C SER A 471 -32.75 23.16 3.00
N LYS A 472 -32.29 22.61 4.14
CA LYS A 472 -33.13 21.91 5.13
C LYS A 472 -33.95 22.85 6.01
N PHE A 473 -33.54 24.12 6.11
CA PHE A 473 -34.23 25.17 6.87
C PHE A 473 -35.07 26.08 5.97
N CYS A 474 -34.98 25.92 4.65
CA CYS A 474 -35.83 26.63 3.71
C CYS A 474 -37.24 26.02 3.78
N PRO A 475 -38.28 26.80 4.14
CA PRO A 475 -39.63 26.28 4.16
C PRO A 475 -40.03 25.84 2.75
N LEU A 476 -40.63 24.64 2.63
CA LEU A 476 -41.08 24.02 1.38
C LEU A 476 -42.00 24.91 0.52
N SER A 477 -42.49 26.03 1.07
CA SER A 477 -43.37 27.01 0.43
C SER A 477 -42.76 27.80 -0.73
N LYS A 478 -41.47 27.61 -1.08
CA LYS A 478 -40.86 28.24 -2.27
C LYS A 478 -40.50 27.28 -3.41
N ILE A 479 -40.56 25.96 -3.23
CA ILE A 479 -40.25 25.01 -4.32
C ILE A 479 -41.40 24.93 -5.33
N ASN A 480 -42.65 25.18 -4.90
CA ASN A 480 -43.80 25.24 -5.81
C ASN A 480 -44.05 26.64 -6.40
N ALA A 481 -43.33 27.68 -5.95
CA ALA A 481 -43.53 29.05 -6.46
C ALA A 481 -42.60 29.42 -7.62
N SER A 482 -41.52 28.66 -7.85
CA SER A 482 -40.63 28.88 -9.01
C SER A 482 -40.87 27.90 -10.17
N VAL A 483 -41.67 26.86 -9.98
CA VAL A 483 -42.13 25.98 -11.07
C VAL A 483 -43.32 26.60 -11.83
N ASP A 484 -44.10 27.49 -11.19
CA ASP A 484 -45.25 28.17 -11.82
C ASP A 484 -44.93 29.54 -12.45
N ALA A 485 -43.72 30.08 -12.27
CA ALA A 485 -43.34 31.40 -12.81
C ALA A 485 -42.32 31.36 -13.96
N GLY A 486 -41.81 30.17 -14.32
CA GLY A 486 -40.86 29.97 -15.43
C GLY A 486 -41.37 29.05 -16.56
N ALA A 487 -42.51 28.38 -16.39
CA ALA A 487 -42.99 27.35 -17.32
C ALA A 487 -43.83 27.86 -18.51
N ILE A 488 -43.92 29.18 -18.74
CA ILE A 488 -44.69 29.76 -19.87
C ILE A 488 -43.80 30.49 -20.89
N ALA A 489 -42.48 30.53 -20.72
CA ALA A 489 -41.60 31.19 -21.68
C ALA A 489 -40.34 30.35 -21.97
N ASP A 490 -40.52 29.17 -22.58
CA ASP A 490 -39.52 28.58 -23.50
C ASP A 490 -40.06 27.37 -24.31
N PHE A 491 -41.36 27.37 -24.62
CA PHE A 491 -41.91 26.58 -25.73
C PHE A 491 -41.77 27.41 -27.02
N LEU A 492 -40.56 27.58 -27.56
CA LEU A 492 -40.28 27.88 -28.99
C LEU A 492 -38.79 28.24 -29.18
N TYR A 493 -37.94 27.23 -29.35
CA TYR A 493 -36.83 27.11 -30.32
C TYR A 493 -35.69 26.24 -29.76
N ASP A 494 -35.65 24.98 -30.17
CA ASP A 494 -34.44 24.16 -30.17
C ASP A 494 -34.34 23.45 -31.53
N PRO A 495 -33.54 23.94 -32.50
CA PRO A 495 -33.12 23.15 -33.63
C PRO A 495 -31.85 22.39 -33.23
N PHE A 496 -31.85 21.08 -33.49
CA PHE A 496 -30.72 20.13 -33.38
C PHE A 496 -30.66 19.25 -32.11
N ARG A 497 -31.64 18.34 -32.00
CA ARG A 497 -31.35 17.00 -31.45
C ARG A 497 -32.18 15.86 -32.08
N ALA A 498 -31.61 15.21 -33.09
CA ALA A 498 -31.84 13.81 -33.47
C ALA A 498 -30.49 13.34 -34.04
N TYR A 499 -29.82 12.26 -33.64
CA TYR A 499 -30.22 10.90 -33.24
C TYR A 499 -29.17 10.30 -32.27
N PRO A 500 -29.45 9.13 -31.67
CA PRO A 500 -28.63 7.98 -32.06
C PRO A 500 -29.48 6.80 -32.54
N SER A 501 -28.95 6.16 -33.58
CA SER A 501 -29.48 4.97 -34.26
C SER A 501 -29.14 3.70 -33.48
N THR A 502 -30.15 2.87 -33.20
CA THR A 502 -29.98 1.43 -33.02
C THR A 502 -31.21 0.70 -33.58
N ALA A 503 -30.92 -0.18 -34.54
CA ALA A 503 -31.57 -1.45 -34.89
C ALA A 503 -33.11 -1.53 -34.89
N LEU A 504 -33.68 -1.72 -36.08
CA LEU A 504 -34.99 -2.30 -36.30
C LEU A 504 -34.84 -3.58 -37.14
N ASP A 505 -35.03 -4.71 -36.48
CA ASP A 505 -35.62 -5.91 -37.09
C ASP A 505 -37.07 -5.58 -37.46
N ALA A 506 -37.48 -5.89 -38.69
CA ALA A 506 -38.88 -5.85 -39.10
C ALA A 506 -39.26 -7.15 -39.83
N VAL A 507 -40.07 -7.89 -39.09
CA VAL A 507 -40.92 -9.03 -39.41
C VAL A 507 -41.67 -8.90 -40.74
N GLN A 508 -41.42 -9.87 -41.61
CA GLN A 508 -42.35 -10.66 -42.45
C GLN A 508 -43.86 -10.35 -42.41
N LEU A 509 -44.44 -10.12 -43.58
CA LEU A 509 -45.85 -10.37 -43.92
C LEU A 509 -45.94 -10.90 -45.38
N PRO A 510 -47.04 -11.58 -45.78
CA PRO A 510 -46.94 -12.87 -46.46
C PRO A 510 -47.46 -12.91 -47.90
N SER A 511 -47.10 -14.03 -48.55
CA SER A 511 -47.83 -14.81 -49.57
C SER A 511 -48.32 -14.15 -50.86
N GLY A 512 -47.87 -14.70 -51.99
CA GLY A 512 -48.73 -14.81 -53.18
C GLY A 512 -48.01 -14.88 -54.53
N THR A 513 -47.93 -16.10 -55.06
CA THR A 513 -48.04 -16.48 -56.49
C THR A 513 -46.93 -16.14 -57.49
N GLU A 514 -46.21 -17.21 -57.85
CA GLU A 514 -46.05 -17.78 -59.20
C GLU A 514 -45.38 -17.02 -60.37
N ALA A 515 -44.65 -17.84 -61.13
CA ALA A 515 -44.30 -17.73 -62.56
C ALA A 515 -43.20 -16.72 -62.94
N ARG A 516 -42.32 -16.95 -63.92
CA ARG A 516 -41.79 -18.10 -64.65
C ARG A 516 -40.75 -17.48 -65.60
N CYS A 517 -39.76 -18.27 -65.98
CA CYS A 517 -38.99 -18.17 -67.23
C CYS A 517 -37.86 -17.11 -67.38
N ARG A 518 -36.68 -17.73 -67.54
CA ARG A 518 -35.49 -17.41 -68.36
C ARG A 518 -34.44 -16.49 -67.77
#